data_AF-A0A142XLE2-F1
#
_entry.id   AF-A0A142XLE2-F1
#
_cell.length_a   1.000
_cell.length_b   1.000
_cell.length_c   1.000
_cell.angle_alpha   90.00
_cell.angle_beta   90.00
_cell.angle_gamma   90.00
#
_symmetry.space_group_name_H-M   'P 1'
#
loop_
_entity.id
_entity.type
_entity.pdbx_description
1 polymer ?
#
loop_
_entity_poly.entity_id
_entity_poly.type
_entity_poly.pdbx_seq_one_letter_code
_entity_poly.pdbx_strand_id
1 'polypeptide(L)'
;MPPVRFSVSQVCVAAVCPRILYFDAARAKADNAARPTVTRIWRPGDDTVAAGALFHAAADAFHREHRRLFAAKELAALLTPSANRDALATALLEAFYWECVDREALAAKDGEQQRAFMDVLRNYTTELADVLAHALGNGRPPAEVLDELFADTRRRVDVTFPVGPTGEPVHVTGVLDYVFHDWRSGRDRVLDYKLLPPAAADKFQVGIYALMHHVQHGTQPSAGVLYLHPRRELHELSWDEVRGSRATVFNLLASMREWVKFDESTGQGLKPPGSPDVCPRCRWRHECARRLGPVNEGTRQTHWTDASADPVRLEVRPPVEDPAPDSLPDGLWLGQVNAGTPATVPLTALPTHVAVVGAAGSGKTWLAKAVAEEAVLAGVAVLAIDPQGDLVQFLRPADPAKLQPAEIERASRFRQTADVRILTPGTDHGTRVSLNPLKLSAGSGEDADDLLATTAAHLVTLAKATGEVESQKTFVFQLLRALTRGPARELTLGEVATALRDPTAAGLDDPDRFVKKAERERLARQLNNLEHGPAARLFTGGNRSTWAGWRLHRPKVEYH
;
A
#
# COMPACT_ATOMS: atom_id res chain seq x y z
N MET A 1 28.79 -2.83 -8.30
CA MET A 1 27.59 -3.10 -9.13
C MET A 1 26.36 -2.71 -8.32
N PRO A 2 25.31 -2.14 -8.92
CA PRO A 2 24.05 -1.91 -8.22
C PRO A 2 23.49 -3.26 -7.72
N PRO A 3 22.88 -3.30 -6.51
CA PRO A 3 22.33 -4.53 -5.97
C PRO A 3 21.20 -5.05 -6.86
N VAL A 4 21.18 -6.37 -7.08
CA VAL A 4 20.04 -7.02 -7.76
C VAL A 4 18.84 -6.96 -6.82
N ARG A 5 17.68 -6.57 -7.34
CA ARG A 5 16.47 -6.36 -6.55
C ARG A 5 15.45 -7.45 -6.80
N PHE A 6 14.91 -8.01 -5.72
CA PHE A 6 13.81 -8.97 -5.75
C PHE A 6 12.70 -8.57 -4.78
N SER A 7 11.48 -9.00 -5.03
CA SER A 7 10.42 -9.03 -4.03
C SER A 7 10.37 -10.39 -3.33
N VAL A 8 9.82 -10.46 -2.12
CA VAL A 8 9.58 -11.75 -1.42
C VAL A 8 8.78 -12.71 -2.29
N SER A 9 7.79 -12.21 -3.05
CA SER A 9 7.04 -13.05 -4.00
C SER A 9 7.93 -13.67 -5.08
N GLN A 10 8.93 -12.94 -5.60
CA GLN A 10 9.90 -13.49 -6.54
C GLN A 10 10.80 -14.55 -5.89
N VAL A 11 11.18 -14.35 -4.62
CA VAL A 11 11.96 -15.34 -3.86
C VAL A 11 11.15 -16.62 -3.66
N CYS A 12 9.88 -16.52 -3.26
CA CYS A 12 8.99 -17.68 -3.12
C CYS A 12 8.79 -18.42 -4.45
N VAL A 13 8.59 -17.69 -5.57
CA VAL A 13 8.48 -18.30 -6.91
C VAL A 13 9.78 -19.02 -7.28
N ALA A 14 10.94 -18.43 -7.01
CA ALA A 14 12.24 -19.02 -7.30
C ALA A 14 12.53 -20.25 -6.42
N ALA A 15 12.05 -20.26 -5.17
CA ALA A 15 12.14 -21.43 -4.29
C ALA A 15 11.39 -22.63 -4.90
N VAL A 16 10.20 -22.37 -5.47
CA VAL A 16 9.37 -23.40 -6.10
C VAL A 16 9.91 -23.84 -7.46
N CYS A 17 10.21 -22.91 -8.36
CA CYS A 17 10.80 -23.21 -9.67
C CYS A 17 11.64 -22.03 -10.19
N PRO A 18 12.99 -22.13 -10.13
CA PRO A 18 13.92 -21.08 -10.57
C PRO A 18 13.74 -20.61 -12.02
N ARG A 19 13.35 -21.52 -12.92
CA ARG A 19 13.11 -21.16 -14.34
C ARG A 19 12.00 -20.13 -14.52
N ILE A 20 11.01 -20.07 -13.62
CA ILE A 20 9.92 -19.08 -13.70
C ILE A 20 10.48 -17.67 -13.44
N LEU A 21 11.32 -17.50 -12.40
CA LEU A 21 12.01 -16.24 -12.12
C LEU A 21 12.83 -15.79 -13.34
N TYR A 22 13.57 -16.72 -13.94
CA TYR A 22 14.39 -16.45 -15.11
C TYR A 22 13.56 -15.92 -16.28
N PHE A 23 12.49 -16.63 -16.68
CA PHE A 23 11.67 -16.21 -17.81
C PHE A 23 10.93 -14.89 -17.55
N ASP A 24 10.48 -14.66 -16.31
CA ASP A 24 9.87 -13.39 -15.93
C ASP A 24 10.87 -12.22 -16.03
N ALA A 25 12.11 -12.43 -15.59
CA ALA A 25 13.19 -11.44 -15.72
C ALA A 25 13.57 -11.20 -17.19
N ALA A 26 13.69 -12.27 -17.99
CA ALA A 26 14.00 -12.20 -19.42
C ALA A 26 12.91 -11.44 -20.18
N ARG A 27 11.63 -11.71 -19.89
CA ARG A 27 10.52 -10.95 -20.50
C ARG A 27 10.49 -9.50 -20.06
N ALA A 28 10.67 -9.21 -18.77
CA ALA A 28 10.69 -7.83 -18.29
C ALA A 28 11.79 -7.00 -18.99
N LYS A 29 12.95 -7.61 -19.27
CA LYS A 29 14.04 -7.00 -20.03
C LYS A 29 13.67 -6.78 -21.50
N ALA A 30 13.01 -7.74 -22.15
CA ALA A 30 12.57 -7.63 -23.54
C ALA A 30 11.49 -6.56 -23.75
N ASP A 31 10.55 -6.46 -22.81
CA ASP A 31 9.41 -5.53 -22.88
C ASP A 31 9.75 -4.10 -22.40
N ASN A 32 11.02 -3.85 -22.03
CA ASN A 32 11.49 -2.62 -21.38
C ASN A 32 10.57 -2.18 -20.21
N ALA A 33 10.04 -3.17 -19.48
CA ALA A 33 9.01 -2.94 -18.47
C ALA A 33 9.62 -2.29 -17.22
N ALA A 34 8.99 -1.23 -16.73
CA ALA A 34 9.41 -0.55 -15.50
C ALA A 34 9.26 -1.42 -14.23
N ARG A 35 8.44 -2.49 -14.28
CA ARG A 35 8.26 -3.45 -13.18
C ARG A 35 8.46 -4.89 -13.66
N PRO A 36 9.22 -5.71 -12.92
CA PRO A 36 9.33 -7.15 -13.20
C PRO A 36 7.96 -7.81 -13.07
N THR A 37 7.58 -8.67 -14.02
CA THR A 37 6.39 -9.49 -13.82
C THR A 37 6.68 -10.58 -12.79
N VAL A 38 5.69 -10.98 -12.01
CA VAL A 38 5.78 -12.16 -11.13
C VAL A 38 4.71 -13.14 -11.56
N THR A 39 5.11 -14.21 -12.24
CA THR A 39 4.23 -15.31 -12.61
C THR A 39 3.95 -16.14 -11.37
N ARG A 40 2.73 -16.00 -10.84
CA ARG A 40 2.20 -16.87 -9.79
C ARG A 40 1.88 -18.24 -10.37
N ILE A 41 2.14 -19.31 -9.60
CA ILE A 41 1.89 -20.70 -10.01
C ILE A 41 0.41 -21.10 -9.78
N TRP A 42 -0.38 -20.20 -9.18
CA TRP A 42 -1.81 -20.35 -8.91
C TRP A 42 -2.64 -20.01 -10.17
N ARG A 43 -3.59 -20.87 -10.53
CA ARG A 43 -4.55 -20.59 -11.62
C ARG A 43 -5.73 -19.77 -11.09
N PRO A 44 -6.36 -18.92 -11.92
CA PRO A 44 -7.68 -18.38 -11.62
C PRO A 44 -8.67 -19.53 -11.43
N GLY A 45 -9.30 -19.61 -10.26
CA GLY A 45 -10.18 -20.70 -9.86
C GLY A 45 -9.89 -21.26 -8.46
N ASP A 46 -8.63 -21.24 -8.00
CA ASP A 46 -8.28 -21.70 -6.66
C ASP A 46 -8.73 -20.71 -5.57
N ASP A 47 -8.86 -19.41 -5.89
CA ASP A 47 -9.35 -18.35 -4.97
C ASP A 47 -10.86 -18.42 -4.66
N THR A 48 -11.57 -19.41 -5.20
CA THR A 48 -13.05 -19.37 -5.27
C THR A 48 -13.76 -19.98 -4.08
N VAL A 49 -13.12 -20.76 -3.21
CA VAL A 49 -13.89 -21.56 -2.23
C VAL A 49 -14.46 -20.72 -1.09
N ALA A 50 -13.72 -19.72 -0.59
CA ALA A 50 -14.13 -18.92 0.57
C ALA A 50 -14.00 -17.39 0.36
N ALA A 51 -14.06 -16.94 -0.89
CA ALA A 51 -13.92 -15.52 -1.25
C ALA A 51 -12.65 -14.84 -0.65
N GLY A 52 -11.48 -15.46 -0.86
CA GLY A 52 -10.21 -15.03 -0.25
C GLY A 52 -9.88 -13.55 -0.40
N ALA A 53 -10.02 -13.00 -1.61
CA ALA A 53 -9.77 -11.59 -1.87
C ALA A 53 -10.69 -10.65 -1.06
N LEU A 54 -11.95 -11.05 -0.85
CA LEU A 54 -12.91 -10.30 -0.04
C LEU A 54 -12.49 -10.31 1.45
N PHE A 55 -12.02 -11.45 1.95
CA PHE A 55 -11.58 -11.58 3.34
C PHE A 55 -10.35 -10.71 3.60
N HIS A 56 -9.32 -10.80 2.76
CA HIS A 56 -8.11 -9.99 2.92
C HIS A 56 -8.42 -8.49 2.84
N ALA A 57 -9.31 -8.05 1.95
CA ALA A 57 -9.75 -6.66 1.88
C ALA A 57 -10.47 -6.21 3.18
N ALA A 58 -11.32 -7.08 3.75
CA ALA A 58 -12.02 -6.80 5.00
C ALA A 58 -11.06 -6.79 6.21
N ALA A 59 -10.10 -7.71 6.28
CA ALA A 59 -9.10 -7.76 7.34
C ALA A 59 -8.16 -6.54 7.29
N ASP A 60 -7.76 -6.12 6.10
CA ASP A 60 -7.01 -4.87 5.88
C ASP A 60 -7.83 -3.64 6.32
N ALA A 61 -9.14 -3.62 6.06
CA ALA A 61 -10.02 -2.55 6.53
C ALA A 61 -10.13 -2.53 8.05
N PHE A 62 -10.33 -3.70 8.67
CA PHE A 62 -10.37 -3.87 10.12
C PHE A 62 -9.09 -3.36 10.78
N HIS A 63 -7.92 -3.66 10.22
CA HIS A 63 -6.64 -3.18 10.75
C HIS A 63 -6.43 -1.69 10.60
N ARG A 64 -6.88 -1.07 9.50
CA ARG A 64 -6.83 0.39 9.39
C ARG A 64 -7.75 1.09 10.37
N GLU A 65 -8.88 0.48 10.70
CA GLU A 65 -9.92 1.10 11.51
C GLU A 65 -9.99 0.60 12.96
N HIS A 66 -9.08 -0.29 13.38
CA HIS A 66 -9.14 -0.97 14.67
C HIS A 66 -9.32 0.01 15.84
N ARG A 67 -8.58 1.13 15.87
CA ARG A 67 -8.72 2.16 16.93
C ARG A 67 -10.14 2.71 17.04
N ARG A 68 -10.79 2.99 15.91
CA ARG A 68 -12.19 3.44 15.86
C ARG A 68 -13.14 2.34 16.34
N LEU A 69 -12.94 1.12 15.87
CA LEU A 69 -13.79 -0.02 16.20
C LEU A 69 -13.73 -0.35 17.70
N PHE A 70 -12.53 -0.40 18.28
CA PHE A 70 -12.35 -0.66 19.71
C PHE A 70 -12.73 0.52 20.61
N ALA A 71 -12.82 1.74 20.06
CA ALA A 71 -13.38 2.90 20.78
C ALA A 71 -14.92 2.90 20.81
N ALA A 72 -15.58 2.07 19.99
CA ALA A 72 -17.03 1.93 20.05
C ALA A 72 -17.46 1.35 21.40
N LYS A 73 -18.58 1.84 21.94
CA LYS A 73 -19.03 1.58 23.31
C LYS A 73 -19.18 0.07 23.59
N GLU A 74 -19.63 -0.68 22.60
CA GLU A 74 -19.90 -2.11 22.66
C GLU A 74 -18.61 -2.92 22.86
N LEU A 75 -17.57 -2.63 22.07
CA LEU A 75 -16.27 -3.30 22.18
C LEU A 75 -15.47 -2.79 23.39
N ALA A 76 -15.46 -1.48 23.62
CA ALA A 76 -14.75 -0.87 24.75
C ALA A 76 -15.21 -1.44 26.10
N ALA A 77 -16.52 -1.69 26.26
CA ALA A 77 -17.08 -2.27 27.47
C ALA A 77 -16.61 -3.71 27.76
N LEU A 78 -16.13 -4.44 26.75
CA LEU A 78 -15.66 -5.82 26.88
C LEU A 78 -14.15 -5.91 27.17
N LEU A 79 -13.39 -4.83 26.96
CA LEU A 79 -11.95 -4.77 27.19
C LEU A 79 -11.63 -4.60 28.68
N THR A 80 -11.90 -5.64 29.47
CA THR A 80 -11.69 -5.65 30.92
C THR A 80 -10.73 -6.78 31.34
N PRO A 81 -10.12 -6.72 32.53
CA PRO A 81 -9.28 -7.81 33.03
C PRO A 81 -10.01 -9.16 33.15
N SER A 82 -11.33 -9.15 33.24
CA SER A 82 -12.18 -10.35 33.24
C SER A 82 -12.95 -10.52 31.93
N ALA A 83 -12.37 -10.12 30.80
CA ALA A 83 -13.00 -10.18 29.49
C ALA A 83 -13.53 -11.59 29.19
N ASN A 84 -14.82 -11.69 28.88
CA ASN A 84 -15.41 -12.94 28.41
C ASN A 84 -15.04 -13.13 26.93
N ARG A 85 -14.23 -14.17 26.67
CA ARG A 85 -13.77 -14.56 25.33
C ARG A 85 -14.91 -14.67 24.31
N ASP A 86 -16.00 -15.37 24.63
CA ASP A 86 -17.09 -15.61 23.68
C ASP A 86 -17.89 -14.34 23.39
N ALA A 87 -18.08 -13.50 24.40
CA ALA A 87 -18.70 -12.19 24.22
C ALA A 87 -17.83 -11.28 23.34
N LEU A 88 -16.52 -11.28 23.57
CA LEU A 88 -15.56 -10.52 22.77
C LEU A 88 -15.52 -11.02 21.31
N ALA A 89 -15.47 -12.34 21.09
CA ALA A 89 -15.50 -12.93 19.75
C ALA A 89 -16.77 -12.56 18.98
N THR A 90 -17.92 -12.54 19.68
CA THR A 90 -19.22 -12.15 19.09
C THR A 90 -19.24 -10.68 18.72
N ALA A 91 -18.85 -9.79 19.63
CA ALA A 91 -18.79 -8.35 19.36
C ALA A 91 -17.79 -8.00 18.24
N LEU A 92 -16.65 -8.69 18.20
CA LEU A 92 -15.67 -8.54 17.12
C LEU A 92 -16.23 -9.02 15.79
N LEU A 93 -16.94 -10.15 15.76
CA LEU A 93 -17.58 -10.67 14.54
C LEU A 93 -18.61 -9.68 13.99
N GLU A 94 -19.45 -9.11 14.87
CA GLU A 94 -20.44 -8.11 14.48
C GLU A 94 -19.78 -6.85 13.93
N ALA A 95 -18.82 -6.27 14.66
CA ALA A 95 -18.10 -5.08 14.22
C ALA A 95 -17.38 -5.32 12.88
N PHE A 96 -16.65 -6.44 12.76
CA PHE A 96 -15.94 -6.79 11.53
C PHE A 96 -16.90 -6.95 10.35
N TYR A 97 -18.01 -7.65 10.53
CA TYR A 97 -18.98 -7.89 9.47
C TYR A 97 -19.67 -6.61 8.99
N TRP A 98 -20.08 -5.72 9.91
CA TRP A 98 -20.84 -4.53 9.54
C TRP A 98 -19.96 -3.39 9.03
N GLU A 99 -18.75 -3.25 9.55
CA GLU A 99 -17.89 -2.10 9.29
C GLU A 99 -16.82 -2.38 8.23
N CYS A 100 -16.41 -3.64 8.04
CA CYS A 100 -15.25 -3.97 7.21
C CYS A 100 -15.55 -4.84 5.99
N VAL A 101 -16.64 -5.60 5.99
CA VAL A 101 -16.99 -6.50 4.88
C VAL A 101 -17.80 -5.76 3.82
N ASP A 102 -17.40 -5.90 2.55
CA ASP A 102 -18.23 -5.52 1.41
C ASP A 102 -19.38 -6.54 1.25
N ARG A 103 -20.53 -6.19 1.82
CA ARG A 103 -21.72 -7.04 1.88
C ARG A 103 -22.39 -7.21 0.53
N GLU A 104 -22.25 -6.25 -0.40
CA GLU A 104 -22.75 -6.40 -1.77
C GLU A 104 -21.92 -7.42 -2.54
N ALA A 105 -20.59 -7.33 -2.42
CA ALA A 105 -19.68 -8.31 -3.01
C ALA A 105 -19.85 -9.71 -2.40
N LEU A 106 -20.18 -9.82 -1.11
CA LEU A 106 -20.51 -11.08 -0.46
C LEU A 106 -21.85 -11.65 -0.95
N ALA A 107 -22.89 -10.82 -1.04
CA ALA A 107 -24.22 -11.25 -1.49
C ALA A 107 -24.20 -11.75 -2.94
N ALA A 108 -23.26 -11.28 -3.77
CA ALA A 108 -23.05 -11.75 -5.12
C ALA A 108 -22.37 -13.14 -5.22
N LYS A 109 -21.87 -13.69 -4.11
CA LYS A 109 -21.29 -15.05 -4.05
C LYS A 109 -22.37 -16.12 -3.93
N ASP A 110 -22.06 -17.35 -4.30
CA ASP A 110 -22.99 -18.47 -4.09
C ASP A 110 -23.14 -18.82 -2.60
N GLY A 111 -24.18 -19.59 -2.26
CA GLY A 111 -24.49 -19.91 -0.87
C GLY A 111 -23.41 -20.73 -0.14
N GLU A 112 -22.59 -21.50 -0.86
CA GLU A 112 -21.47 -22.25 -0.27
C GLU A 112 -20.33 -21.32 0.09
N GLN A 113 -19.96 -20.43 -0.83
CA GLN A 113 -18.96 -19.38 -0.62
C GLN A 113 -19.35 -18.44 0.51
N GLN A 114 -20.62 -18.04 0.60
CA GLN A 114 -21.11 -17.20 1.71
C GLN A 114 -20.96 -17.90 3.07
N ARG A 115 -21.32 -19.20 3.16
CA ARG A 115 -21.14 -19.97 4.40
C ARG A 115 -19.66 -20.11 4.77
N ALA A 116 -18.82 -20.50 3.82
CA ALA A 116 -17.39 -20.62 4.01
C ALA A 116 -16.75 -19.30 4.47
N PHE A 117 -17.18 -18.18 3.90
CA PHE A 117 -16.73 -16.85 4.30
C PHE A 117 -17.12 -16.52 5.74
N MET A 118 -18.35 -16.81 6.15
CA MET A 118 -18.78 -16.60 7.53
C MET A 118 -18.03 -17.48 8.54
N ASP A 119 -17.70 -18.72 8.16
CA ASP A 119 -16.86 -19.59 8.98
C ASP A 119 -15.43 -19.04 9.13
N VAL A 120 -14.87 -18.49 8.06
CA VAL A 120 -13.57 -17.80 8.07
C VAL A 120 -13.59 -16.61 9.03
N LEU A 121 -14.62 -15.76 8.96
CA LEU A 121 -14.75 -14.61 9.86
C LEU A 121 -14.82 -15.05 11.33
N ARG A 122 -15.62 -16.08 11.62
CA ARG A 122 -15.75 -16.62 12.97
C ARG A 122 -14.44 -17.16 13.49
N ASN A 123 -13.71 -17.92 12.67
CA ASN A 123 -12.39 -18.43 13.04
C ASN A 123 -11.41 -17.29 13.32
N TYR A 124 -11.38 -16.29 12.45
CA TYR A 124 -10.50 -15.12 12.60
C TYR A 124 -10.80 -14.30 13.87
N THR A 125 -12.07 -13.94 14.12
CA THR A 125 -12.43 -13.12 15.29
C THR A 125 -12.31 -13.89 16.59
N THR A 126 -12.48 -15.21 16.58
CA THR A 126 -12.21 -16.06 17.73
C THR A 126 -10.72 -16.04 18.11
N GLU A 127 -9.82 -16.16 17.12
CA GLU A 127 -8.38 -16.08 17.41
C GLU A 127 -7.97 -14.72 17.99
N LEU A 128 -8.53 -13.63 17.47
CA LEU A 128 -8.30 -12.30 18.03
C LEU A 128 -8.84 -12.19 19.47
N ALA A 129 -10.04 -12.70 19.73
CA ALA A 129 -10.63 -12.69 21.06
C ALA A 129 -9.80 -13.49 22.06
N ASP A 130 -9.24 -14.63 21.66
CA ASP A 130 -8.36 -15.45 22.50
C ASP A 130 -7.09 -14.69 22.91
N VAL A 131 -6.45 -14.02 21.95
CA VAL A 131 -5.24 -13.21 22.19
C VAL A 131 -5.54 -12.03 23.12
N LEU A 132 -6.63 -11.29 22.84
CA LEU A 132 -7.05 -10.14 23.64
C LEU A 132 -7.43 -10.54 25.07
N ALA A 133 -8.27 -11.57 25.22
CA ALA A 133 -8.71 -12.03 26.54
C ALA A 133 -7.52 -12.51 27.39
N HIS A 134 -6.54 -13.18 26.77
CA HIS A 134 -5.32 -13.58 27.48
C HIS A 134 -4.49 -12.36 27.94
N ALA A 135 -4.28 -11.38 27.08
CA ALA A 135 -3.51 -10.19 27.41
C ALA A 135 -4.15 -9.37 28.54
N LEU A 136 -5.45 -9.14 28.45
CA LEU A 136 -6.24 -8.42 29.45
C LEU A 136 -6.31 -9.19 30.78
N GLY A 137 -6.49 -10.52 30.72
CA GLY A 137 -6.49 -11.40 31.90
C GLY A 137 -5.19 -11.36 32.71
N ASN A 138 -4.06 -11.06 32.06
CA ASN A 138 -2.77 -10.84 32.70
C ASN A 138 -2.59 -9.41 33.25
N GLY A 139 -3.64 -8.59 33.24
CA GLY A 139 -3.64 -7.24 33.81
C GLY A 139 -3.04 -6.16 32.92
N ARG A 140 -2.83 -6.43 31.61
CA ARG A 140 -2.34 -5.40 30.69
C ARG A 140 -3.40 -4.35 30.39
N PRO A 141 -3.06 -3.05 30.34
CA PRO A 141 -3.98 -1.99 29.97
C PRO A 141 -4.55 -2.18 28.55
N PRO A 142 -5.86 -2.00 28.33
CA PRO A 142 -6.46 -2.14 27.00
C PRO A 142 -5.81 -1.30 25.90
N ALA A 143 -5.43 -0.06 26.21
CA ALA A 143 -4.77 0.83 25.25
C ALA A 143 -3.43 0.24 24.77
N GLU A 144 -2.60 -0.23 25.70
CA GLU A 144 -1.33 -0.88 25.38
C GLU A 144 -1.53 -2.19 24.61
N VAL A 145 -2.52 -3.00 24.97
CA VAL A 145 -2.85 -4.24 24.24
C VAL A 145 -3.26 -3.93 22.80
N LEU A 146 -4.11 -2.92 22.57
CA LEU A 146 -4.56 -2.58 21.23
C LEU A 146 -3.44 -1.97 20.37
N ASP A 147 -2.61 -1.13 20.98
CA ASP A 147 -1.42 -0.60 20.31
C ASP A 147 -0.45 -1.74 20.03
N GLU A 148 -0.04 -2.59 20.97
CA GLU A 148 0.89 -3.70 20.68
C GLU A 148 0.33 -4.75 19.70
N LEU A 149 -0.98 -5.03 19.74
CA LEU A 149 -1.60 -6.02 18.86
C LEU A 149 -1.70 -5.54 17.41
N PHE A 150 -1.96 -4.24 17.20
CA PHE A 150 -2.26 -3.67 15.89
C PHE A 150 -1.40 -2.46 15.49
N ALA A 151 -0.35 -2.09 16.25
CA ALA A 151 0.59 -1.01 15.94
C ALA A 151 1.51 -1.42 14.81
N ASP A 152 0.92 -1.40 13.63
CA ASP A 152 1.50 -1.96 12.45
C ASP A 152 2.27 -0.93 11.63
N THR A 153 3.37 -0.44 12.22
CA THR A 153 4.34 0.43 11.52
C THR A 153 5.44 -0.37 10.83
N ARG A 154 5.47 -1.70 10.99
CA ARG A 154 6.60 -2.57 10.59
C ARG A 154 6.28 -3.60 9.48
N ARG A 155 5.10 -3.57 8.84
CA ARG A 155 4.77 -4.49 7.72
C ARG A 155 5.78 -4.46 6.58
N ARG A 156 6.33 -3.29 6.28
CA ARG A 156 7.22 -3.14 5.13
C ARG A 156 8.62 -3.54 5.51
N VAL A 157 9.10 -4.62 4.92
CA VAL A 157 10.49 -5.06 5.03
C VAL A 157 11.26 -4.78 3.76
N ASP A 158 12.47 -4.27 3.95
CA ASP A 158 13.39 -3.81 2.93
C ASP A 158 14.82 -4.10 3.42
N VAL A 159 15.36 -5.24 2.98
CA VAL A 159 16.60 -5.82 3.51
C VAL A 159 17.58 -6.09 2.38
N THR A 160 18.85 -5.80 2.61
CA THR A 160 19.94 -6.17 1.69
C THR A 160 20.73 -7.32 2.28
N PHE A 161 20.71 -8.45 1.59
CA PHE A 161 21.43 -9.67 1.95
C PHE A 161 22.82 -9.67 1.27
N PRO A 162 23.92 -9.76 2.04
CA PRO A 162 25.23 -10.06 1.50
C PRO A 162 25.30 -11.55 1.19
N VAL A 163 25.20 -11.89 -0.08
CA VAL A 163 25.22 -13.28 -0.55
C VAL A 163 26.50 -13.54 -1.33
N GLY A 164 26.93 -14.80 -1.40
CA GLY A 164 28.16 -15.12 -2.13
C GLY A 164 29.43 -15.10 -1.26
N PRO A 165 30.57 -15.51 -1.82
CA PRO A 165 31.84 -15.55 -1.08
C PRO A 165 32.41 -14.15 -0.78
N THR A 166 31.97 -13.12 -1.51
CA THR A 166 32.47 -11.74 -1.36
C THR A 166 31.44 -10.80 -0.75
N GLY A 167 30.28 -11.32 -0.30
CA GLY A 167 29.20 -10.52 0.30
C GLY A 167 28.47 -9.65 -0.72
N GLU A 168 28.25 -10.16 -1.94
CA GLU A 168 27.56 -9.44 -2.99
C GLU A 168 26.12 -9.07 -2.60
N PRO A 169 25.68 -7.82 -2.80
CA PRO A 169 24.41 -7.38 -2.24
C PRO A 169 23.22 -7.81 -3.11
N VAL A 170 22.23 -8.47 -2.49
CA VAL A 170 20.91 -8.75 -3.04
C VAL A 170 19.85 -8.05 -2.19
N HIS A 171 19.10 -7.17 -2.81
CA HIS A 171 18.10 -6.35 -2.16
C HIS A 171 16.73 -7.02 -2.26
N VAL A 172 16.06 -7.24 -1.14
CA VAL A 172 14.76 -7.92 -1.08
C VAL A 172 13.76 -7.02 -0.39
N THR A 173 12.59 -6.86 -1.02
CA THR A 173 11.48 -6.04 -0.49
C THR A 173 10.22 -6.87 -0.33
N GLY A 174 9.41 -6.55 0.67
CA GLY A 174 8.15 -7.23 0.90
C GLY A 174 7.25 -6.47 1.86
N VAL A 175 6.00 -6.90 1.89
CA VAL A 175 5.00 -6.38 2.83
C VAL A 175 4.42 -7.61 3.53
N LEU A 176 4.66 -7.69 4.83
CA LEU A 176 4.02 -8.68 5.69
C LEU A 176 2.53 -8.42 5.68
N ASP A 177 1.74 -9.48 5.64
CA ASP A 177 0.30 -9.34 5.81
C ASP A 177 0.03 -8.84 7.24
N TYR A 178 0.59 -9.53 8.26
CA TYR A 178 0.37 -9.16 9.65
C TYR A 178 1.55 -9.47 10.59
N VAL A 179 1.77 -8.56 11.54
CA VAL A 179 2.64 -8.77 12.71
C VAL A 179 1.79 -8.55 13.96
N PHE A 180 1.69 -9.57 14.80
CA PHE A 180 0.96 -9.47 16.07
C PHE A 180 1.88 -9.81 17.22
N HIS A 181 1.76 -9.11 18.34
CA HIS A 181 2.34 -9.58 19.58
C HIS A 181 1.44 -10.66 20.20
N ASP A 182 1.96 -11.86 20.44
CA ASP A 182 1.23 -12.93 21.11
C ASP A 182 1.73 -13.08 22.55
N TRP A 183 0.99 -12.50 23.50
CA TRP A 183 1.35 -12.55 24.93
C TRP A 183 1.38 -13.97 25.51
N ARG A 184 0.75 -14.96 24.85
CA ARG A 184 0.81 -16.36 25.29
C ARG A 184 2.21 -16.94 25.09
N SER A 185 2.95 -16.47 24.09
CA SER A 185 4.33 -16.87 23.80
C SER A 185 5.37 -15.83 24.22
N GLY A 186 4.94 -14.60 24.50
CA GLY A 186 5.80 -13.46 24.86
C GLY A 186 6.66 -12.96 23.70
N ARG A 187 6.25 -13.22 22.45
CA ARG A 187 7.02 -12.89 21.25
C ARG A 187 6.10 -12.30 20.16
N ASP A 188 6.71 -11.50 19.29
CA ASP A 188 6.09 -11.11 18.03
C ASP A 188 5.89 -12.34 17.14
N ARG A 189 4.77 -12.38 16.41
CA ARG A 189 4.44 -13.43 15.47
C ARG A 189 4.12 -12.82 14.12
N VAL A 190 4.88 -13.22 13.10
CA VAL A 190 4.58 -12.93 11.70
C VAL A 190 3.55 -13.95 11.22
N LEU A 191 2.36 -13.48 10.83
CA LEU A 191 1.26 -14.33 10.38
C LEU A 191 0.82 -14.01 8.96
N ASP A 192 0.54 -15.07 8.22
CA ASP A 192 -0.18 -15.02 6.94
C ASP A 192 -1.48 -15.83 7.08
N TYR A 193 -2.59 -15.28 6.60
CA TYR A 193 -3.88 -15.97 6.59
C TYR A 193 -4.11 -16.63 5.24
N LYS A 194 -4.54 -17.89 5.26
CA LYS A 194 -4.83 -18.65 4.04
C LYS A 194 -6.22 -19.27 4.14
N LEU A 195 -6.96 -19.20 3.03
CA LEU A 195 -8.31 -19.74 2.91
C LEU A 195 -8.35 -21.04 2.09
N LEU A 196 -7.17 -21.59 1.82
CA LEU A 196 -6.95 -22.82 1.05
C LEU A 196 -6.16 -23.83 1.88
N PRO A 197 -6.24 -25.14 1.56
CA PRO A 197 -5.47 -26.15 2.26
C PRO A 197 -3.95 -25.88 2.26
N PRO A 198 -3.22 -26.38 3.27
CA PRO A 198 -1.80 -26.11 3.42
C PRO A 198 -0.93 -26.45 2.21
N ALA A 199 -0.06 -25.52 1.81
CA ALA A 199 0.99 -25.77 0.83
C ALA A 199 2.38 -25.65 1.47
N ALA A 200 3.31 -26.48 1.01
CA ALA A 200 4.69 -26.51 1.53
C ALA A 200 5.43 -25.17 1.36
N ALA A 201 5.05 -24.35 0.36
CA ALA A 201 5.66 -23.06 0.10
C ALA A 201 5.24 -21.96 1.09
N ASP A 202 4.12 -22.11 1.80
CA ASP A 202 3.56 -21.04 2.63
C ASP A 202 4.45 -20.79 3.87
N LYS A 203 4.97 -21.86 4.49
CA LYS A 203 5.94 -21.77 5.59
C LYS A 203 7.23 -21.03 5.19
N PHE A 204 7.69 -21.23 3.97
CA PHE A 204 8.89 -20.56 3.47
C PHE A 204 8.67 -19.04 3.38
N GLN A 205 7.49 -18.60 2.91
CA GLN A 205 7.15 -17.18 2.80
C GLN A 205 7.13 -16.47 4.16
N VAL A 206 6.45 -17.04 5.15
CA VAL A 206 6.41 -16.43 6.49
C VAL A 206 7.77 -16.50 7.19
N GLY A 207 8.55 -17.55 6.93
CA GLY A 207 9.93 -17.69 7.43
C GLY A 207 10.87 -16.61 6.89
N ILE A 208 10.84 -16.31 5.59
CA ILE A 208 11.65 -15.22 5.03
C ILE A 208 11.20 -13.86 5.55
N TYR A 209 9.88 -13.64 5.74
CA TYR A 209 9.39 -12.42 6.36
C TYR A 209 9.87 -12.25 7.80
N ALA A 210 9.80 -13.29 8.62
CA ALA A 210 10.33 -13.27 9.99
C ALA A 210 11.84 -13.01 10.03
N LEU A 211 12.60 -13.62 9.12
CA LEU A 211 14.03 -13.34 8.98
C LEU A 211 14.28 -11.88 8.59
N MET A 212 13.58 -11.35 7.58
CA MET A 212 13.72 -9.96 7.16
C MET A 212 13.30 -8.98 8.26
N HIS A 213 12.23 -9.29 8.99
CA HIS A 213 11.76 -8.50 10.12
C HIS A 213 12.79 -8.48 11.25
N HIS A 214 13.43 -9.62 11.57
CA HIS A 214 14.57 -9.65 12.49
C HIS A 214 15.72 -8.76 12.02
N VAL A 215 16.11 -8.84 10.75
CA VAL A 215 17.24 -8.06 10.22
C VAL A 215 16.95 -6.56 10.24
N GLN A 216 15.72 -6.17 9.92
CA GLN A 216 15.32 -4.77 9.86
C GLN A 216 15.05 -4.17 11.25
N HIS A 217 14.45 -4.94 12.15
CA HIS A 217 13.91 -4.44 13.42
C HIS A 217 14.56 -5.01 14.67
N GLY A 218 15.48 -5.97 14.55
CA GLY A 218 16.15 -6.62 15.68
C GLY A 218 15.28 -7.56 16.52
N THR A 219 14.05 -7.86 16.07
CA THR A 219 13.13 -8.74 16.82
C THR A 219 13.40 -10.21 16.56
N GLN A 220 12.84 -11.13 17.34
CA GLN A 220 12.98 -12.58 17.12
C GLN A 220 11.61 -13.22 16.94
N PRO A 221 10.89 -12.90 15.85
CA PRO A 221 9.50 -13.27 15.74
C PRO A 221 9.37 -14.76 15.40
N SER A 222 8.36 -15.43 15.95
CA SER A 222 7.90 -16.68 15.34
C SER A 222 7.19 -16.38 14.02
N ALA A 223 7.09 -17.37 13.15
CA ALA A 223 6.41 -17.24 11.87
C ALA A 223 5.32 -18.29 11.75
N GLY A 224 4.15 -17.95 11.22
CA GLY A 224 3.09 -18.93 11.09
C GLY A 224 2.15 -18.65 9.94
N VAL A 225 1.57 -19.73 9.41
CA VAL A 225 0.46 -19.65 8.46
C VAL A 225 -0.78 -20.14 9.18
N LEU A 226 -1.79 -19.28 9.30
CA LEU A 226 -3.08 -19.65 9.85
C LEU A 226 -4.05 -19.91 8.71
N TYR A 227 -4.37 -21.19 8.52
CA TYR A 227 -5.40 -21.63 7.61
C TYR A 227 -6.75 -21.47 8.28
N LEU A 228 -7.65 -20.69 7.69
CA LEU A 228 -8.97 -20.40 8.24
C LEU A 228 -10.08 -21.26 7.62
N HIS A 229 -9.79 -21.92 6.49
CA HIS A 229 -10.73 -22.74 5.74
C HIS A 229 -9.99 -23.89 5.02
N PRO A 230 -10.58 -25.11 4.90
CA PRO A 230 -11.88 -25.54 5.40
C PRO A 230 -11.92 -25.81 6.91
N ARG A 231 -10.76 -25.87 7.55
CA ARG A 231 -10.62 -26.00 9.00
C ARG A 231 -9.55 -25.05 9.49
N ARG A 232 -9.70 -24.61 10.73
CA ARG A 232 -8.71 -23.80 11.42
C ARG A 232 -7.47 -24.64 11.72
N GLU A 233 -6.33 -24.30 11.11
CA GLU A 233 -5.04 -24.94 11.35
C GLU A 233 -3.93 -23.88 11.43
N LEU A 234 -3.11 -23.93 12.48
CA LEU A 234 -1.92 -23.08 12.61
C LEU A 234 -0.67 -23.91 12.35
N HIS A 235 0.12 -23.47 11.37
CA HIS A 235 1.39 -24.08 11.01
C HIS A 235 2.50 -23.11 11.35
N GLU A 236 3.13 -23.29 12.51
CA GLU A 236 4.12 -22.36 13.06
C GLU A 236 5.57 -22.84 12.86
N LEU A 237 6.48 -21.88 12.83
CA LEU A 237 7.92 -21.99 12.91
C LEU A 237 8.38 -21.16 14.12
N SER A 238 9.11 -21.79 15.02
CA SER A 238 9.84 -21.11 16.08
C SER A 238 10.93 -20.21 15.48
N TRP A 239 11.38 -19.22 16.27
CA TRP A 239 12.51 -18.38 15.86
C TRP A 239 13.77 -19.20 15.54
N ASP A 240 14.03 -20.28 16.28
CA ASP A 240 15.21 -21.13 16.05
C ASP A 240 15.12 -21.88 14.70
N GLU A 241 13.92 -22.32 14.30
CA GLU A 241 13.69 -22.90 12.98
C GLU A 241 13.83 -21.86 11.86
N VAL A 242 13.30 -20.64 12.07
CA VAL A 242 13.49 -19.51 11.14
C VAL A 242 14.98 -19.20 10.98
N ARG A 243 15.72 -19.08 12.09
CA ARG A 243 17.15 -18.82 12.11
C ARG A 243 17.96 -19.97 11.49
N GLY A 244 17.54 -21.21 11.70
CA GLY A 244 18.14 -22.40 11.09
C GLY A 244 17.97 -22.45 9.56
N SER A 245 16.92 -21.83 9.03
CA SER A 245 16.64 -21.77 7.59
C SER A 245 17.48 -20.75 6.79
N ARG A 246 18.31 -19.94 7.48
CA ARG A 246 19.12 -18.86 6.85
C ARG A 246 19.97 -19.36 5.69
N ALA A 247 20.69 -20.47 5.86
CA ALA A 247 21.52 -21.04 4.81
C ALA A 247 20.74 -21.28 3.51
N THR A 248 19.50 -21.76 3.62
CA THR A 248 18.60 -21.99 2.49
C THR A 248 18.23 -20.68 1.78
N VAL A 249 17.87 -19.65 2.55
CA VAL A 249 17.52 -18.32 2.00
C VAL A 249 18.71 -17.68 1.31
N PHE A 250 19.88 -17.67 1.94
CA PHE A 250 21.09 -17.07 1.37
C PHE A 250 21.56 -17.78 0.11
N ASN A 251 21.61 -19.12 0.12
CA ASN A 251 21.95 -19.91 -1.07
C ASN A 251 20.94 -19.69 -2.20
N LEU A 252 19.66 -19.56 -1.88
CA LEU A 252 18.63 -19.24 -2.87
C LEU A 252 18.86 -17.86 -3.49
N LEU A 253 19.04 -16.81 -2.68
CA LEU A 253 19.26 -15.45 -3.15
C LEU A 253 20.55 -15.32 -3.99
N ALA A 254 21.63 -16.01 -3.58
CA ALA A 254 22.87 -16.09 -4.34
C ALA A 254 22.64 -16.75 -5.70
N SER A 255 21.89 -17.86 -5.72
CA SER A 255 21.52 -18.55 -6.96
C SER A 255 20.64 -17.67 -7.85
N MET A 256 19.62 -16.99 -7.28
CA MET A 256 18.72 -16.09 -8.01
C MET A 256 19.48 -14.98 -8.72
N ARG A 257 20.47 -14.37 -8.05
CA ARG A 257 21.33 -13.34 -8.61
C ARG A 257 22.06 -13.82 -9.88
N GLU A 258 22.52 -15.06 -9.91
CA GLU A 258 23.22 -15.60 -11.08
C GLU A 258 22.28 -16.18 -12.14
N TRP A 259 21.16 -16.77 -11.74
CA TRP A 259 20.16 -17.28 -12.67
C TRP A 259 19.63 -16.20 -13.61
N VAL A 260 19.31 -15.01 -13.08
CA VAL A 260 18.80 -13.90 -13.91
C VAL A 260 19.83 -13.32 -14.89
N LYS A 261 21.10 -13.72 -14.76
CA LYS A 261 22.19 -13.33 -15.68
C LYS A 261 22.52 -14.41 -16.72
N PHE A 262 21.90 -15.59 -16.64
CA PHE A 262 22.18 -16.69 -17.56
C PHE A 262 21.90 -16.28 -19.02
N ASP A 263 22.88 -16.51 -19.88
CA ASP A 263 22.81 -16.20 -21.30
C ASP A 263 22.49 -17.46 -22.11
N GLU A 264 21.27 -17.51 -22.66
CA GLU A 264 20.79 -18.61 -23.52
C GLU A 264 21.64 -18.80 -24.79
N SER A 265 22.23 -17.73 -25.33
CA SER A 265 22.93 -17.77 -26.61
C SER A 265 24.35 -18.31 -26.50
N THR A 266 25.04 -17.94 -25.44
CA THR A 266 26.43 -18.36 -25.17
C THR A 266 26.51 -19.55 -24.22
N GLY A 267 25.42 -19.87 -23.51
CA GLY A 267 25.40 -20.87 -22.44
C GLY A 267 26.21 -20.45 -21.20
N GLN A 268 26.66 -19.19 -21.12
CA GLN A 268 27.45 -18.69 -20.00
C GLN A 268 26.55 -18.30 -18.80
N GLY A 269 27.10 -18.49 -17.59
CA GLY A 269 26.43 -18.19 -16.33
C GLY A 269 25.78 -19.42 -15.68
N LEU A 270 25.05 -19.19 -14.58
CA LEU A 270 24.42 -20.26 -13.82
C LEU A 270 23.05 -20.60 -14.41
N LYS A 271 22.92 -21.79 -15.01
CA LYS A 271 21.64 -22.25 -15.57
C LYS A 271 20.62 -22.56 -14.46
N PRO A 272 19.40 -21.97 -14.48
CA PRO A 272 18.38 -22.23 -13.47
C PRO A 272 17.79 -23.64 -13.58
N PRO A 273 17.75 -24.42 -12.49
CA PRO A 273 17.06 -25.70 -12.49
C PRO A 273 15.53 -25.50 -12.53
N GLY A 274 14.82 -26.42 -13.16
CA GLY A 274 13.36 -26.45 -13.14
C GLY A 274 12.82 -27.49 -12.17
N SER A 275 11.53 -27.38 -11.85
CA SER A 275 10.83 -28.33 -11.00
C SER A 275 9.71 -29.01 -11.80
N PRO A 276 9.85 -30.30 -12.18
CA PRO A 276 8.87 -31.01 -12.98
C PRO A 276 7.45 -31.00 -12.40
N ASP A 277 7.32 -31.06 -11.07
CA ASP A 277 6.04 -31.13 -10.37
C ASP A 277 5.11 -29.93 -10.64
N VAL A 278 5.68 -28.77 -10.98
CA VAL A 278 4.91 -27.54 -11.23
C VAL A 278 4.69 -27.26 -12.72
N CYS A 279 5.35 -28.00 -13.61
CA CYS A 279 5.25 -27.82 -15.05
C CYS A 279 3.81 -27.84 -15.61
N PRO A 280 2.89 -28.73 -15.15
CA PRO A 280 1.51 -28.75 -15.65
C PRO A 280 0.74 -27.44 -15.43
N ARG A 281 1.12 -26.67 -14.41
CA ARG A 281 0.49 -25.40 -14.02
C ARG A 281 1.30 -24.18 -14.46
N CYS A 282 2.51 -24.38 -14.98
CA CYS A 282 3.42 -23.31 -15.34
C CYS A 282 2.99 -22.56 -16.62
N ARG A 283 3.04 -21.22 -16.57
CA ARG A 283 2.83 -20.33 -17.73
C ARG A 283 3.85 -20.59 -18.84
N TRP A 284 5.09 -20.87 -18.46
CA TRP A 284 6.24 -21.02 -19.37
C TRP A 284 6.41 -22.44 -19.92
N ARG A 285 5.51 -23.38 -19.63
CA ARG A 285 5.66 -24.81 -19.93
C ARG A 285 5.98 -25.14 -21.40
N HIS A 286 5.45 -24.34 -22.33
CA HIS A 286 5.58 -24.58 -23.78
C HIS A 286 6.91 -24.10 -24.36
N GLU A 287 7.61 -23.20 -23.66
CA GLU A 287 8.91 -22.68 -24.11
C GLU A 287 10.06 -23.06 -23.18
N CYS A 288 9.77 -23.48 -21.95
CA CYS A 288 10.77 -23.78 -20.92
C CYS A 288 11.80 -24.81 -21.37
N ALA A 289 11.33 -25.99 -21.82
CA ALA A 289 12.23 -27.06 -22.25
C ALA A 289 12.91 -26.76 -23.59
N ARG A 290 12.25 -25.98 -24.45
CA ARG A 290 12.80 -25.56 -25.75
C ARG A 290 13.95 -24.57 -25.59
N ARG A 291 13.84 -23.62 -24.64
CA ARG A 291 14.84 -22.56 -24.41
C ARG A 291 15.98 -23.01 -23.51
N LEU A 292 15.67 -23.76 -22.45
CA LEU A 292 16.65 -24.15 -21.43
C LEU A 292 16.93 -25.66 -21.42
N GLY A 293 16.46 -26.44 -22.38
CA GLY A 293 16.65 -27.90 -22.38
C GLY A 293 15.85 -28.62 -21.26
N PRO A 294 16.17 -29.90 -20.98
CA PRO A 294 15.44 -30.74 -20.01
C PRO A 294 15.22 -30.05 -18.66
N VAL A 295 14.00 -30.14 -18.10
CA VAL A 295 13.58 -29.35 -16.92
C VAL A 295 14.42 -29.62 -15.67
N ASN A 296 14.89 -30.86 -15.52
CA ASN A 296 15.72 -31.30 -14.40
C ASN A 296 17.17 -30.79 -14.44
N GLU A 297 17.60 -30.16 -15.54
CA GLU A 297 18.95 -29.59 -15.66
C GLU A 297 19.04 -28.18 -15.07
N GLY A 298 20.18 -27.91 -14.43
CA GLY A 298 20.54 -26.61 -13.84
C GLY A 298 21.29 -26.79 -12.53
N THR A 299 21.78 -25.69 -11.96
CA THR A 299 22.61 -25.75 -10.76
C THR A 299 22.21 -24.65 -9.77
N ARG A 300 22.38 -24.95 -8.48
CA ARG A 300 22.21 -24.01 -7.35
C ARG A 300 23.58 -23.70 -6.76
N GLN A 301 23.74 -22.50 -6.21
CA GLN A 301 24.86 -22.20 -5.34
C GLN A 301 24.60 -22.78 -3.94
N THR A 302 25.64 -23.33 -3.31
CA THR A 302 25.56 -23.99 -2.00
C THR A 302 26.71 -23.61 -1.07
N HIS A 303 27.37 -22.49 -1.31
CA HIS A 303 28.61 -22.13 -0.62
C HIS A 303 28.40 -21.17 0.57
N TRP A 304 27.16 -20.95 1.01
CA TRP A 304 26.92 -20.22 2.25
C TRP A 304 27.54 -20.96 3.45
N THR A 305 28.21 -20.23 4.32
CA THR A 305 28.79 -20.74 5.58
C THR A 305 28.33 -19.86 6.73
N ASP A 306 28.27 -20.36 7.97
CA ASP A 306 27.93 -19.53 9.14
C ASP A 306 28.91 -18.36 9.37
N ALA A 307 30.09 -18.38 8.73
CA ALA A 307 31.05 -17.28 8.73
C ALA A 307 30.71 -16.16 7.74
N SER A 308 29.74 -16.37 6.84
CA SER A 308 29.21 -15.35 5.95
C SER A 308 28.46 -14.31 6.79
N ALA A 309 28.88 -13.05 6.71
CA ALA A 309 28.40 -11.97 7.58
C ALA A 309 26.86 -11.96 7.72
N ASP A 310 26.39 -11.73 8.95
CA ASP A 310 24.97 -11.46 9.19
C ASP A 310 24.52 -10.32 8.25
N PRO A 311 23.29 -10.39 7.74
CA PRO A 311 22.84 -9.47 6.70
C PRO A 311 22.97 -8.03 7.18
N VAL A 312 23.70 -7.25 6.39
CA VAL A 312 24.08 -5.89 6.80
C VAL A 312 22.88 -4.98 6.61
N ARG A 313 22.46 -4.40 7.73
CA ARG A 313 21.56 -3.26 7.79
C ARG A 313 22.09 -2.15 6.87
N LEU A 314 21.37 -1.82 5.80
CA LEU A 314 21.34 -0.41 5.37
C LEU A 314 20.53 0.28 6.47
N GLU A 315 21.11 1.24 7.19
CA GLU A 315 20.53 1.87 8.38
C GLU A 315 19.04 2.27 8.22
N VAL A 316 18.13 1.34 8.51
CA VAL A 316 16.78 1.64 8.97
C VAL A 316 16.91 1.68 10.48
N ARG A 317 16.97 2.90 11.05
CA ARG A 317 16.92 3.12 12.51
C ARG A 317 15.67 2.42 13.09
N PRO A 318 15.74 1.86 14.31
CA PRO A 318 14.55 1.24 14.91
C PRO A 318 13.39 2.25 14.90
N PRO A 319 12.13 1.81 14.83
CA PRO A 319 11.04 2.70 15.19
C PRO A 319 11.32 3.15 16.63
N VAL A 320 11.47 4.45 16.84
CA VAL A 320 11.34 5.01 18.19
C VAL A 320 9.89 4.75 18.56
N GLU A 321 9.68 4.14 19.73
CA GLU A 321 8.36 4.09 20.35
C GLU A 321 7.73 5.47 20.19
N ASP A 322 6.49 5.54 19.67
CA ASP A 322 5.76 6.79 19.62
C ASP A 322 5.84 7.36 21.05
N PRO A 323 6.53 8.50 21.27
CA PRO A 323 6.38 9.15 22.55
C PRO A 323 4.87 9.41 22.66
N ALA A 324 4.28 9.03 23.79
CA ALA A 324 2.96 9.51 24.17
C ALA A 324 2.86 10.98 23.78
N PRO A 325 1.71 11.48 23.29
CA PRO A 325 1.61 12.86 22.87
C PRO A 325 1.87 13.75 24.09
N ASP A 326 3.13 14.10 24.29
CA ASP A 326 3.52 15.28 25.03
C ASP A 326 2.70 16.39 24.38
N SER A 327 2.09 17.20 25.23
CA SER A 327 1.38 18.43 24.86
C SER A 327 1.96 19.01 23.58
N LEU A 328 1.11 19.17 22.55
CA LEU A 328 1.49 19.75 21.27
C LEU A 328 2.44 20.94 21.54
N PRO A 329 3.62 21.00 20.90
CA PRO A 329 4.56 22.09 21.16
C PRO A 329 3.88 23.43 20.93
N ASP A 330 4.16 24.42 21.78
CA ASP A 330 3.55 25.77 21.73
C ASP A 330 3.71 26.47 20.36
N GLY A 331 4.61 25.98 19.50
CA GLY A 331 4.72 26.37 18.10
C GLY A 331 5.68 25.51 17.27
N LEU A 332 5.58 25.66 15.96
CA LEU A 332 6.48 25.11 14.93
C LEU A 332 7.81 25.85 14.95
N TRP A 333 8.93 25.13 15.00
CA TRP A 333 10.25 25.76 15.00
C TRP A 333 10.74 26.09 13.59
N LEU A 334 11.02 27.37 13.30
CA LEU A 334 11.43 27.84 11.96
C LEU A 334 12.92 28.14 11.85
N GLY A 335 13.65 28.11 12.95
CA GLY A 335 15.07 28.46 13.00
C GLY A 335 15.39 29.42 14.14
N GLN A 336 16.37 30.29 13.90
CA GLN A 336 16.77 31.35 14.83
C GLN A 336 16.81 32.70 14.10
N VAL A 337 16.33 33.75 14.76
CA VAL A 337 16.58 35.14 14.37
C VAL A 337 17.81 35.67 15.14
N ASN A 338 18.45 36.71 14.59
CA ASN A 338 19.59 37.48 15.14
C ASN A 338 20.05 37.06 16.56
N ALA A 339 21.28 36.55 16.66
CA ALA A 339 21.91 36.14 17.92
C ALA A 339 21.23 34.97 18.67
N GLY A 340 20.75 33.97 17.93
CA GLY A 340 20.34 32.67 18.51
C GLY A 340 18.94 32.65 19.12
N THR A 341 18.16 33.71 18.94
CA THR A 341 16.77 33.75 19.43
C THR A 341 15.92 32.79 18.61
N PRO A 342 15.23 31.81 19.20
CA PRO A 342 14.42 30.86 18.45
C PRO A 342 13.26 31.58 17.74
N ALA A 343 13.06 31.24 16.47
CA ALA A 343 11.94 31.69 15.67
C ALA A 343 10.90 30.56 15.63
N THR A 344 9.69 30.82 16.13
CA THR A 344 8.60 29.84 16.13
C THR A 344 7.32 30.45 15.57
N VAL A 345 6.42 29.61 15.06
CA VAL A 345 5.07 29.99 14.62
C VAL A 345 4.05 29.12 15.35
N PRO A 346 3.01 29.70 15.97
CA PRO A 346 2.02 28.89 16.69
C PRO A 346 1.26 27.97 15.73
N LEU A 347 0.98 26.74 16.17
CA LEU A 347 0.20 25.76 15.40
C LEU A 347 -1.18 26.30 14.99
N THR A 348 -1.76 27.17 15.81
CA THR A 348 -3.05 27.84 15.56
C THR A 348 -3.01 28.79 14.36
N ALA A 349 -1.84 29.14 13.83
CA ALA A 349 -1.72 29.92 12.60
C ALA A 349 -1.86 29.06 11.32
N LEU A 350 -1.68 27.73 11.40
CA LEU A 350 -1.75 26.84 10.22
C LEU A 350 -3.10 26.82 9.47
N PRO A 351 -4.27 26.99 10.12
CA PRO A 351 -5.55 27.13 9.41
C PRO A 351 -5.66 28.42 8.57
N THR A 352 -4.71 29.35 8.71
CA THR A 352 -4.65 30.59 7.92
C THR A 352 -3.71 30.46 6.73
N HIS A 353 -3.75 31.42 5.81
CA HIS A 353 -2.89 31.41 4.63
C HIS A 353 -1.49 31.91 4.98
N VAL A 354 -0.46 31.08 4.75
CA VAL A 354 0.95 31.44 4.91
C VAL A 354 1.60 31.62 3.53
N ALA A 355 2.28 32.74 3.33
CA ALA A 355 3.06 33.01 2.12
C ALA A 355 4.53 33.25 2.47
N VAL A 356 5.45 32.52 1.83
CA VAL A 356 6.90 32.71 1.98
C VAL A 356 7.44 33.53 0.82
N VAL A 357 7.86 34.76 1.08
CA VAL A 357 8.35 35.72 0.08
C VAL A 357 9.82 36.07 0.30
N GLY A 358 10.56 36.36 -0.78
CA GLY A 358 11.99 36.66 -0.71
C GLY A 358 12.71 36.53 -2.05
N ALA A 359 13.92 37.07 -2.15
CA ALA A 359 14.75 37.01 -3.35
C ALA A 359 15.20 35.58 -3.70
N ALA A 360 15.68 35.34 -4.92
CA ALA A 360 16.29 34.06 -5.28
C ALA A 360 17.47 33.74 -4.32
N GLY A 361 17.58 32.49 -3.87
CA GLY A 361 18.61 32.09 -2.90
C GLY A 361 18.34 32.47 -1.43
N SER A 362 17.27 33.22 -1.12
CA SER A 362 16.96 33.66 0.25
C SER A 362 16.43 32.56 1.19
N GLY A 363 16.43 31.30 0.75
CA GLY A 363 15.93 30.18 1.57
C GLY A 363 14.42 29.97 1.57
N LYS A 364 13.63 30.56 0.66
CA LYS A 364 12.15 30.38 0.61
C LYS A 364 11.71 28.91 0.65
N THR A 365 12.28 28.10 -0.25
CA THR A 365 11.98 26.66 -0.32
C THR A 365 12.42 25.93 0.94
N TRP A 366 13.54 26.34 1.56
CA TRP A 366 14.01 25.78 2.83
C TRP A 366 13.08 26.11 3.99
N LEU A 367 12.54 27.34 4.05
CA LEU A 367 11.57 27.72 5.07
C LEU A 367 10.25 26.96 4.89
N ALA A 368 9.76 26.80 3.66
CA ALA A 368 8.60 25.95 3.38
C ALA A 368 8.85 24.49 3.79
N LYS A 369 10.09 24.01 3.64
CA LYS A 369 10.50 22.68 4.12
C LYS A 369 10.46 22.56 5.63
N ALA A 370 11.05 23.52 6.34
CA ALA A 370 11.01 23.55 7.80
C ALA A 370 9.56 23.54 8.32
N VAL A 371 8.67 24.38 7.77
CA VAL A 371 7.26 24.41 8.17
C VAL A 371 6.59 23.04 8.00
N ALA A 372 6.82 22.37 6.87
CA ALA A 372 6.23 21.06 6.60
C ALA A 372 6.80 19.95 7.51
N GLU A 373 8.11 19.94 7.76
CA GLU A 373 8.74 18.97 8.67
C GLU A 373 8.23 19.11 10.10
N GLU A 374 8.13 20.35 10.60
CA GLU A 374 7.58 20.63 11.92
C GLU A 374 6.09 20.29 12.03
N ALA A 375 5.30 20.55 10.97
CA ALA A 375 3.89 20.19 10.93
C ALA A 375 3.71 18.66 11.06
N VAL A 376 4.52 17.87 10.35
CA VAL A 376 4.51 16.41 10.46
C VAL A 376 4.92 15.94 11.86
N LEU A 377 5.97 16.54 12.43
CA LEU A 377 6.41 16.25 13.80
C LEU A 377 5.34 16.59 14.86
N ALA A 378 4.48 17.57 14.58
CA ALA A 378 3.33 17.93 15.40
C ALA A 378 2.06 17.10 15.11
N GLY A 379 2.16 16.06 14.27
CA GLY A 379 1.02 15.20 13.91
C GLY A 379 0.05 15.80 12.88
N VAL A 380 0.43 16.90 12.22
CA VAL A 380 -0.37 17.53 11.16
C VAL A 380 0.04 16.96 9.80
N ALA A 381 -0.92 16.37 9.09
CA ALA A 381 -0.68 15.83 7.76
C ALA A 381 -0.38 16.93 6.73
N VAL A 382 0.63 16.71 5.88
CA VAL A 382 1.05 17.67 4.86
C VAL A 382 0.77 17.11 3.46
N LEU A 383 0.00 17.85 2.66
CA LEU A 383 -0.12 17.65 1.22
C LEU A 383 0.68 18.74 0.50
N ALA A 384 1.83 18.36 -0.07
CA ALA A 384 2.66 19.26 -0.86
C ALA A 384 2.32 19.15 -2.35
N ILE A 385 1.98 20.27 -2.99
CA ILE A 385 1.78 20.36 -4.44
C ILE A 385 3.04 20.98 -5.05
N ASP A 386 3.77 20.18 -5.83
CA ASP A 386 5.07 20.55 -6.38
C ASP A 386 5.05 20.59 -7.91
N PRO A 387 4.65 21.71 -8.53
CA PRO A 387 4.66 21.84 -9.98
C PRO A 387 6.09 21.93 -10.56
N GLN A 388 7.11 22.25 -9.75
CA GLN A 388 8.50 22.45 -10.20
C GLN A 388 9.38 21.20 -10.00
N GLY A 389 8.93 20.25 -9.18
CA GLY A 389 9.63 19.00 -8.90
C GLY A 389 10.82 19.13 -7.94
N ASP A 390 10.96 20.27 -7.25
CA ASP A 390 12.09 20.55 -6.35
C ASP A 390 11.80 20.17 -4.89
N LEU A 391 10.53 19.99 -4.52
CA LEU A 391 10.11 19.55 -3.21
C LEU A 391 10.42 18.07 -2.99
N VAL A 392 10.57 17.22 -4.01
CA VAL A 392 11.01 15.81 -3.80
C VAL A 392 12.33 15.70 -3.02
N GLN A 393 13.14 16.76 -3.00
CA GLN A 393 14.34 16.86 -2.18
C GLN A 393 14.06 16.84 -0.66
N PHE A 394 12.81 17.02 -0.20
CA PHE A 394 12.33 16.76 1.18
C PHE A 394 12.78 15.39 1.68
N LEU A 395 12.89 14.41 0.78
CA LEU A 395 13.22 13.04 1.13
C LEU A 395 14.72 12.76 1.25
N ARG A 396 15.57 13.73 0.92
CA ARG A 396 17.01 13.52 0.98
C ARG A 396 17.49 13.75 2.42
N PRO A 397 18.05 12.72 3.07
CA PRO A 397 18.57 12.88 4.42
C PRO A 397 19.74 13.87 4.43
N ALA A 398 19.76 14.77 5.41
CA ALA A 398 20.95 15.54 5.72
C ALA A 398 22.10 14.61 6.15
N ASP A 399 23.33 15.00 5.81
CA ASP A 399 24.57 14.31 6.20
C ASP A 399 24.74 14.38 7.73
N PRO A 400 24.70 13.24 8.45
CA PRO A 400 24.82 13.22 9.91
C PRO A 400 26.12 13.85 10.43
N ALA A 401 27.20 13.84 9.64
CA ALA A 401 28.47 14.46 10.01
C ALA A 401 28.39 15.99 10.11
N LYS A 402 27.31 16.60 9.62
CA LYS A 402 27.07 18.05 9.60
C LYS A 402 26.00 18.48 10.60
N LEU A 403 25.43 17.56 11.36
CA LEU A 403 24.34 17.82 12.29
C LEU A 403 24.84 17.78 13.75
N GLN A 404 24.26 18.64 14.58
CA GLN A 404 24.42 18.58 16.03
C GLN A 404 23.59 17.42 16.61
N PRO A 405 23.91 16.91 17.81
CA PRO A 405 23.19 15.79 18.43
C PRO A 405 21.67 15.97 18.50
N ALA A 406 21.20 17.17 18.87
CA ALA A 406 19.77 17.48 18.92
C ALA A 406 19.09 17.47 17.53
N GLU A 407 19.81 17.87 16.48
CA GLU A 407 19.32 17.82 15.10
C GLU A 407 19.27 16.38 14.57
N ILE A 408 20.23 15.54 14.99
CA ILE A 408 20.24 14.11 14.67
C ILE A 408 19.04 13.39 15.29
N GLU A 409 18.68 13.73 16.53
CA GLU A 409 17.51 13.20 17.22
C GLU A 409 16.20 13.61 16.53
N ARG A 410 16.04 14.91 16.24
CA ARG A 410 14.86 15.45 15.53
C ARG A 410 14.70 14.84 14.13
N ALA A 411 15.79 14.74 13.37
CA ALA A 411 15.78 14.10 12.06
C ALA A 411 15.42 12.61 12.15
N SER A 412 15.79 11.94 13.24
CA SER A 412 15.38 10.55 13.51
C SER A 412 13.88 10.46 13.72
N ARG A 413 13.33 11.29 14.60
CA ARG A 413 11.90 11.35 14.92
C ARG A 413 11.07 11.62 13.67
N PHE A 414 11.45 12.61 12.87
CA PHE A 414 10.75 12.94 11.62
C PHE A 414 10.68 11.73 10.68
N ARG A 415 11.78 10.99 10.50
CA ARG A 415 11.81 9.80 9.63
C ARG A 415 10.97 8.64 10.14
N GLN A 416 10.79 8.52 11.45
CA GLN A 416 9.96 7.47 12.05
C GLN A 416 8.47 7.81 11.97
N THR A 417 8.13 9.09 12.10
CA THR A 417 6.74 9.57 12.03
C THR A 417 6.23 9.73 10.59
N ALA A 418 7.08 10.10 9.63
CA ALA A 418 6.65 10.48 8.29
C ALA A 418 6.45 9.26 7.35
N ASP A 419 5.19 8.93 7.01
CA ASP A 419 4.86 8.08 5.83
C ASP A 419 4.79 8.95 4.56
N VAL A 420 5.89 9.00 3.79
CA VAL A 420 5.95 9.85 2.61
C VAL A 420 5.51 9.11 1.35
N ARG A 421 4.49 9.67 0.68
CA ARG A 421 3.95 9.16 -0.57
C ARG A 421 4.14 10.19 -1.68
N ILE A 422 4.92 9.83 -2.70
CA ILE A 422 5.10 10.67 -3.89
C ILE A 422 3.98 10.31 -4.88
N LEU A 423 3.10 11.26 -5.17
CA LEU A 423 2.04 11.11 -6.17
C LEU A 423 2.42 11.85 -7.44
N THR A 424 2.48 11.14 -8.56
CA THR A 424 2.89 11.74 -9.84
C THR A 424 1.82 11.54 -10.91
N PRO A 425 1.03 12.57 -11.23
CA PRO A 425 0.27 12.59 -12.48
C PRO A 425 1.21 12.51 -13.68
N GLY A 426 0.82 11.81 -14.74
CA GLY A 426 1.57 11.85 -16.00
C GLY A 426 2.82 10.98 -16.10
N THR A 427 3.40 10.56 -14.98
CA THR A 427 4.65 9.80 -14.93
C THR A 427 4.59 8.68 -13.88
N ASP A 428 5.47 7.68 -14.04
CA ASP A 428 5.59 6.55 -13.12
C ASP A 428 6.76 6.73 -12.12
N HIS A 429 7.22 7.96 -11.91
CA HIS A 429 8.31 8.26 -10.96
C HIS A 429 7.90 8.06 -9.50
N GLY A 430 6.61 8.23 -9.19
CA GLY A 430 5.99 7.88 -7.91
C GLY A 430 4.76 6.99 -8.10
N THR A 431 3.83 7.04 -7.15
CA THR A 431 2.50 6.42 -7.32
C THR A 431 1.73 7.22 -8.36
N ARG A 432 1.50 6.61 -9.52
CA ARG A 432 0.78 7.27 -10.60
C ARG A 432 -0.69 7.49 -10.25
N VAL A 433 -1.11 8.75 -10.29
CA VAL A 433 -2.50 9.16 -10.03
C VAL A 433 -3.08 9.85 -11.26
N SER A 434 -4.39 9.75 -11.43
CA SER A 434 -5.12 10.44 -12.49
C SER A 434 -5.74 11.73 -11.93
N LEU A 435 -5.64 12.82 -12.70
CA LEU A 435 -6.34 14.08 -12.45
C LEU A 435 -7.75 14.12 -13.10
N ASN A 436 -8.25 12.99 -13.59
CA ASN A 436 -9.59 12.92 -14.19
C ASN A 436 -10.68 13.15 -13.12
N PRO A 437 -11.54 14.17 -13.26
CA PRO A 437 -12.57 14.49 -12.28
C PRO A 437 -13.81 13.58 -12.34
N LEU A 438 -13.93 12.67 -13.33
CA LEU A 438 -15.10 11.82 -13.54
C LEU A 438 -15.23 10.63 -12.54
N LYS A 439 -15.21 10.92 -11.24
CA LYS A 439 -15.51 9.94 -10.18
C LYS A 439 -16.97 10.03 -9.77
N LEU A 440 -17.86 9.55 -10.62
CA LEU A 440 -19.29 9.57 -10.35
C LEU A 440 -19.67 8.25 -9.67
N SER A 441 -20.01 8.29 -8.37
CA SER A 441 -20.53 7.13 -7.64
C SER A 441 -21.99 6.89 -8.01
N ALA A 442 -22.42 5.63 -8.04
CA ALA A 442 -23.84 5.29 -8.13
C ALA A 442 -24.53 5.47 -6.77
N GLY A 443 -24.71 6.72 -6.36
CA GLY A 443 -25.64 7.09 -5.30
C GLY A 443 -26.90 7.67 -5.91
N SER A 444 -28.05 7.42 -5.29
CA SER A 444 -29.30 8.14 -5.56
C SER A 444 -29.57 9.11 -4.41
N GLY A 445 -29.73 10.41 -4.69
CA GLY A 445 -30.04 11.44 -3.67
C GLY A 445 -29.43 12.81 -3.98
N GLU A 446 -29.60 13.78 -3.08
CA GLU A 446 -29.08 15.16 -3.18
C GLU A 446 -27.55 15.20 -3.31
N ASP A 447 -26.83 14.33 -2.59
CA ASP A 447 -25.36 14.20 -2.65
C ASP A 447 -24.82 13.85 -4.06
N ALA A 448 -25.63 13.17 -4.88
CA ALA A 448 -25.23 12.80 -6.24
C ALA A 448 -25.29 13.99 -7.20
N ASP A 449 -26.30 14.85 -7.07
CA ASP A 449 -26.44 16.05 -7.90
C ASP A 449 -25.36 17.08 -7.54
N ASP A 450 -24.97 17.21 -6.27
CA ASP A 450 -23.87 18.08 -5.84
C ASP A 450 -22.51 17.64 -6.40
N LEU A 451 -22.26 16.32 -6.43
CA LEU A 451 -21.07 15.74 -7.03
C LEU A 451 -21.05 15.95 -8.56
N LEU A 452 -22.19 15.79 -9.22
CA LEU A 452 -22.33 16.05 -10.66
C LEU A 452 -22.11 17.53 -10.98
N ALA A 453 -22.64 18.45 -10.17
CA ALA A 453 -22.47 19.89 -10.33
C ALA A 453 -21.00 20.31 -10.14
N THR A 454 -20.35 19.78 -9.11
CA THR A 454 -18.91 19.98 -8.86
C THR A 454 -18.07 19.45 -10.01
N THR A 455 -18.38 18.25 -10.50
CA THR A 455 -17.69 17.62 -11.63
C THR A 455 -17.88 18.45 -12.91
N ALA A 456 -19.09 18.94 -13.17
CA ALA A 456 -19.38 19.81 -14.31
C ALA A 456 -18.55 21.10 -14.24
N ALA A 457 -18.47 21.75 -13.07
CA ALA A 457 -17.66 22.94 -12.87
C ALA A 457 -16.16 22.68 -13.13
N HIS A 458 -15.63 21.54 -12.66
CA HIS A 458 -14.25 21.14 -12.93
C HIS A 458 -14.00 20.89 -14.43
N LEU A 459 -14.90 20.20 -15.13
CA LEU A 459 -14.76 19.95 -16.57
C LEU A 459 -14.76 21.24 -17.39
N VAL A 460 -15.65 22.19 -17.07
CA VAL A 460 -15.70 23.51 -17.74
C VAL A 460 -14.40 24.29 -17.49
N THR A 461 -13.88 24.24 -16.26
CA THR A 461 -12.62 24.90 -15.88
C THR A 461 -11.43 24.28 -16.62
N LEU A 462 -11.34 22.94 -16.64
CA LEU A 462 -10.28 22.21 -17.34
C LEU A 462 -10.34 22.41 -18.86
N ALA A 463 -11.54 22.56 -19.41
CA ALA A 463 -11.76 22.88 -20.82
C ALA A 463 -11.38 24.34 -21.17
N LYS A 464 -10.98 25.16 -20.18
CA LYS A 464 -10.63 26.59 -20.35
C LYS A 464 -11.73 27.34 -21.10
N ALA A 465 -12.96 27.14 -20.65
CA ALA A 465 -14.12 27.67 -21.32
C ALA A 465 -14.14 29.20 -21.32
N THR A 466 -14.77 29.78 -22.34
CA THR A 466 -14.91 31.24 -22.53
C THR A 466 -16.36 31.54 -22.90
N GLY A 467 -16.84 32.76 -22.61
CA GLY A 467 -18.23 33.14 -22.84
C GLY A 467 -19.07 32.96 -21.56
N GLU A 468 -20.29 32.46 -21.69
CA GLU A 468 -21.20 32.26 -20.55
C GLU A 468 -20.87 30.97 -19.78
N VAL A 469 -19.89 31.07 -18.89
CA VAL A 469 -19.38 29.94 -18.10
C VAL A 469 -20.47 29.27 -17.24
N GLU A 470 -21.39 30.03 -16.62
CA GLU A 470 -22.45 29.46 -15.78
C GLU A 470 -23.49 28.67 -16.60
N SER A 471 -23.86 29.16 -17.78
CA SER A 471 -24.72 28.45 -18.73
C SER A 471 -24.06 27.14 -19.18
N GLN A 472 -22.75 27.17 -19.41
CA GLN A 472 -21.95 25.99 -19.78
C GLN A 472 -21.82 24.97 -18.62
N LYS A 473 -21.63 25.42 -17.38
CA LYS A 473 -21.65 24.54 -16.18
C LYS A 473 -23.01 23.85 -16.04
N THR A 474 -24.09 24.61 -16.16
CA THR A 474 -25.47 24.10 -16.08
C THR A 474 -25.71 23.06 -17.17
N PHE A 475 -25.26 23.34 -18.40
CA PHE A 475 -25.39 22.41 -19.52
C PHE A 475 -24.61 21.11 -19.30
N VAL A 476 -23.34 21.19 -18.89
CA VAL A 476 -22.52 20.01 -18.62
C VAL A 476 -23.09 19.20 -17.44
N PHE A 477 -23.64 19.86 -16.42
CA PHE A 477 -24.34 19.19 -15.33
C PHE A 477 -25.54 18.36 -15.84
N GLN A 478 -26.42 18.96 -16.65
CA GLN A 478 -27.57 18.24 -17.23
C GLN A 478 -27.12 17.08 -18.12
N LEU A 479 -26.04 17.28 -18.88
CA LEU A 479 -25.44 16.24 -19.72
C LEU A 479 -24.90 15.07 -18.90
N LEU A 480 -24.11 15.33 -17.85
CA LEU A 480 -23.60 14.30 -16.96
C LEU A 480 -24.75 13.55 -16.28
N ARG A 481 -25.75 14.27 -15.77
CA ARG A 481 -26.96 13.70 -15.16
C ARG A 481 -27.69 12.76 -16.10
N ALA A 482 -27.77 13.09 -17.40
CA ALA A 482 -28.38 12.22 -18.40
C ALA A 482 -27.51 10.97 -18.69
N LEU A 483 -26.19 11.14 -18.81
CA LEU A 483 -25.25 10.05 -19.06
C LEU A 483 -25.13 9.05 -17.91
N THR A 484 -25.45 9.46 -16.68
CA THR A 484 -25.47 8.63 -15.48
C THR A 484 -26.86 8.08 -15.14
N ARG A 485 -27.88 8.25 -15.99
CA ARG A 485 -29.18 7.58 -15.79
C ARG A 485 -29.02 6.08 -16.05
N GLY A 486 -28.93 5.28 -15.00
CA GLY A 486 -28.86 3.82 -15.11
C GLY A 486 -27.89 3.18 -14.12
N PRO A 487 -27.53 1.90 -14.33
CA PRO A 487 -26.60 1.21 -13.45
C PRO A 487 -25.21 1.88 -13.45
N ALA A 488 -24.53 1.79 -12.31
CA ALA A 488 -23.20 2.31 -12.10
C ALA A 488 -22.25 1.90 -13.24
N ARG A 489 -21.65 2.89 -13.91
CA ARG A 489 -20.59 2.64 -14.89
C ARG A 489 -19.57 3.77 -14.86
N GLU A 490 -18.33 3.44 -15.19
CA GLU A 490 -17.31 4.47 -15.38
C GLU A 490 -17.59 5.27 -16.66
N LEU A 491 -17.55 6.60 -16.54
CA LEU A 491 -17.60 7.54 -17.65
C LEU A 491 -16.20 8.04 -17.99
N THR A 492 -15.91 8.16 -19.28
CA THR A 492 -14.66 8.69 -19.83
C THR A 492 -14.83 10.13 -20.32
N LEU A 493 -13.70 10.87 -20.43
CA LEU A 493 -13.71 12.24 -20.96
C LEU A 493 -14.16 12.25 -22.44
N GLY A 494 -13.82 11.22 -23.20
CA GLY A 494 -14.19 11.01 -24.59
C GLY A 494 -15.68 10.76 -24.78
N GLU A 495 -16.32 10.03 -23.87
CA GLU A 495 -17.78 9.86 -23.88
C GLU A 495 -18.49 11.19 -23.60
N VAL A 496 -18.02 11.97 -22.61
CA VAL A 496 -18.56 13.30 -22.34
C VAL A 496 -18.33 14.24 -23.53
N ALA A 497 -17.15 14.20 -24.15
CA ALA A 497 -16.86 14.97 -25.35
C ALA A 497 -17.76 14.58 -26.54
N THR A 498 -18.06 13.29 -26.69
CA THR A 498 -18.98 12.79 -27.73
C THR A 498 -20.39 13.30 -27.48
N ALA A 499 -20.86 13.19 -26.23
CA ALA A 499 -22.17 13.67 -25.81
C ALA A 499 -22.32 15.21 -25.91
N LEU A 500 -21.23 15.97 -25.74
CA LEU A 500 -21.25 17.43 -25.98
C LEU A 500 -21.49 17.76 -27.46
N ARG A 501 -20.95 16.95 -28.39
CA ARG A 501 -21.15 17.13 -29.83
C ARG A 501 -22.56 16.71 -30.27
N ASP A 502 -23.09 15.66 -29.65
CA ASP A 502 -24.44 15.15 -29.90
C ASP A 502 -25.25 14.94 -28.59
N PRO A 503 -25.78 16.03 -27.98
CA PRO A 503 -26.51 15.95 -26.72
C PRO A 503 -27.88 15.30 -26.86
N THR A 504 -28.48 15.34 -28.05
CA THR A 504 -29.79 14.72 -28.31
C THR A 504 -29.69 13.20 -28.21
N ALA A 505 -28.59 12.61 -28.70
CA ALA A 505 -28.31 11.18 -28.48
C ALA A 505 -28.09 10.81 -27.01
N ALA A 506 -27.69 11.77 -26.15
CA ALA A 506 -27.59 11.61 -24.71
C ALA A 506 -28.92 11.87 -23.96
N GLY A 507 -30.00 12.20 -24.67
CA GLY A 507 -31.33 12.41 -24.10
C GLY A 507 -31.58 13.84 -23.58
N LEU A 508 -30.88 14.84 -24.11
CA LEU A 508 -31.17 16.26 -23.84
C LEU A 508 -32.02 16.85 -24.97
N ASP A 509 -33.19 17.37 -24.59
CA ASP A 509 -34.08 18.11 -25.49
C ASP A 509 -33.63 19.57 -25.62
N ASP A 510 -33.68 20.10 -26.84
CA ASP A 510 -33.35 21.50 -27.18
C ASP A 510 -31.99 22.01 -26.61
N PRO A 511 -30.86 21.36 -26.96
CA PRO A 511 -29.57 21.66 -26.34
C PRO A 511 -29.01 23.06 -26.67
N ASP A 512 -29.45 23.67 -27.77
CA ASP A 512 -29.02 25.00 -28.18
C ASP A 512 -29.69 26.13 -27.40
N ARG A 513 -30.69 25.82 -26.57
CA ARG A 513 -31.35 26.77 -25.65
C ARG A 513 -30.39 27.33 -24.59
N PHE A 514 -29.41 26.54 -24.16
CA PHE A 514 -28.50 26.90 -23.06
C PHE A 514 -27.08 27.22 -23.55
N VAL A 515 -26.58 26.47 -24.54
CA VAL A 515 -25.21 26.63 -25.04
C VAL A 515 -25.19 26.38 -26.55
N LYS A 516 -24.72 27.37 -27.31
CA LYS A 516 -24.64 27.28 -28.79
C LYS A 516 -23.75 26.11 -29.21
N LYS A 517 -24.13 25.41 -30.29
CA LYS A 517 -23.35 24.32 -30.90
C LYS A 517 -21.83 24.58 -30.98
N ALA A 518 -21.41 25.75 -31.43
CA ALA A 518 -19.99 26.09 -31.56
C ALA A 518 -19.22 26.07 -30.22
N GLU A 519 -19.87 26.48 -29.12
CA GLU A 519 -19.29 26.45 -27.78
C GLU A 519 -19.24 25.02 -27.24
N ARG A 520 -20.29 24.22 -27.49
CA ARG A 520 -20.31 22.78 -27.14
C ARG A 520 -19.19 22.01 -27.85
N GLU A 521 -19.01 22.24 -29.15
CA GLU A 521 -17.93 21.62 -29.93
C GLU A 521 -16.53 22.05 -29.44
N ARG A 522 -16.38 23.29 -28.98
CA ARG A 522 -15.15 23.77 -28.38
C ARG A 522 -14.86 23.06 -27.06
N LEU A 523 -15.85 22.96 -26.16
CA LEU A 523 -15.74 22.20 -24.91
C LEU A 523 -15.36 20.75 -25.19
N ALA A 524 -16.06 20.09 -26.12
CA ALA A 524 -15.80 18.72 -26.53
C ALA A 524 -14.37 18.52 -27.03
N ARG A 525 -13.85 19.45 -27.83
CA ARG A 525 -12.48 19.38 -28.35
C ARG A 525 -11.45 19.51 -27.22
N GLN A 526 -11.66 20.44 -26.29
CA GLN A 526 -10.74 20.65 -25.17
C GLN A 526 -10.73 19.44 -24.24
N LEU A 527 -11.90 18.88 -23.89
CA LEU A 527 -11.98 17.66 -23.08
C LEU A 527 -11.32 16.46 -23.79
N ASN A 528 -11.55 16.31 -25.10
CA ASN A 528 -10.91 15.23 -25.87
C ASN A 528 -9.38 15.37 -25.92
N ASN A 529 -8.85 16.60 -25.93
CA ASN A 529 -7.41 16.87 -25.84
C ASN A 529 -6.82 16.49 -24.47
N LEU A 530 -7.61 16.50 -23.39
CA LEU A 530 -7.15 16.03 -22.08
C LEU A 530 -6.95 14.51 -22.06
N GLU A 531 -7.62 13.77 -22.94
CA GLU A 531 -7.50 12.30 -23.04
C GLU A 531 -6.51 11.84 -24.11
N HIS A 532 -6.43 12.55 -25.24
CA HIS A 532 -5.64 12.15 -26.40
C HIS A 532 -4.48 13.09 -26.74
N GLY A 533 -4.43 14.28 -26.13
CA GLY A 533 -3.43 15.31 -26.42
C GLY A 533 -2.12 15.15 -25.63
N PRO A 534 -1.21 16.14 -25.71
CA PRO A 534 0.10 16.06 -25.03
C PRO A 534 0.01 15.90 -23.50
N ALA A 535 -1.07 16.39 -22.90
CA ALA A 535 -1.36 16.27 -21.48
C ALA A 535 -2.09 14.98 -21.10
N ALA A 536 -2.37 14.08 -22.07
CA ALA A 536 -3.16 12.86 -21.89
C ALA A 536 -2.76 12.04 -20.67
N ARG A 537 -1.46 11.92 -20.42
CA ARG A 537 -0.93 11.10 -19.32
C ARG A 537 -1.32 11.63 -17.93
N LEU A 538 -1.65 12.91 -17.79
CA LEU A 538 -2.11 13.52 -16.54
C LEU A 538 -3.53 13.05 -16.17
N PHE A 539 -4.36 12.76 -17.18
CA PHE A 539 -5.78 12.43 -17.00
C PHE A 539 -6.09 10.95 -17.28
N THR A 540 -5.23 10.25 -18.02
CA THR A 540 -5.39 8.82 -18.35
C THR A 540 -4.43 7.96 -17.55
N GLY A 541 -4.85 6.76 -17.15
CA GLY A 541 -4.04 5.82 -16.36
C GLY A 541 -3.70 6.27 -14.93
N GLY A 542 -3.06 5.40 -14.15
CA GLY A 542 -2.89 5.59 -12.71
C GLY A 542 -4.14 5.18 -11.92
N ASN A 543 -3.98 4.92 -10.62
CA ASN A 543 -5.13 4.52 -9.80
C ASN A 543 -6.00 5.75 -9.49
N ARG A 544 -7.29 5.67 -9.82
CA ARG A 544 -8.30 6.73 -9.56
C ARG A 544 -8.83 6.66 -8.12
N SER A 545 -8.78 5.50 -7.46
CA SER A 545 -9.33 5.29 -6.10
C SER A 545 -8.36 5.66 -4.97
N THR A 546 -7.11 6.04 -5.30
CA THR A 546 -6.09 6.38 -4.29
C THR A 546 -6.53 7.45 -3.32
N TRP A 547 -7.36 8.41 -3.73
CA TRP A 547 -7.83 9.53 -2.89
C TRP A 547 -8.96 9.17 -1.91
N ALA A 548 -9.76 8.13 -2.17
CA ALA A 548 -10.91 7.80 -1.32
C ALA A 548 -10.52 7.18 0.04
N GLY A 549 -9.32 6.62 0.14
CA GLY A 549 -8.73 6.15 1.39
C GLY A 549 -8.14 7.27 2.28
N TRP A 550 -8.30 8.55 1.90
CA TRP A 550 -7.68 9.71 2.57
C TRP A 550 -8.66 10.41 3.50
N ARG A 551 -9.38 9.66 4.34
CA ARG A 551 -10.07 10.29 5.48
C ARG A 551 -9.00 10.77 6.46
N LEU A 552 -8.57 12.01 6.31
CA LEU A 552 -7.86 12.76 7.35
C LEU A 552 -8.68 12.59 8.62
N HIS A 553 -8.13 11.90 9.61
CA HIS A 553 -8.66 11.90 10.96
C HIS A 553 -8.76 13.36 11.41
N ARG A 554 -9.97 13.92 11.40
CA ARG A 554 -10.26 15.07 12.26
C ARG A 554 -10.53 14.47 13.63
N PRO A 555 -9.67 14.67 14.64
CA PRO A 555 -10.24 14.79 15.97
C PRO A 555 -11.25 15.93 15.88
N LYS A 556 -12.52 15.67 16.23
CA LYS A 556 -13.44 16.74 16.57
C LYS A 556 -12.83 17.45 17.78
N VAL A 557 -12.08 18.52 17.54
CA VAL A 557 -11.80 19.50 18.59
C VAL A 557 -13.08 20.32 18.68
N GLU A 558 -13.96 19.91 19.59
CA GLU A 558 -15.02 20.78 20.05
C GLU A 558 -14.35 21.94 20.80
N TYR A 559 -14.43 23.14 20.22
CA TYR A 559 -14.16 24.36 20.95
C TYR A 559 -15.33 24.54 21.93
N HIS A 560 -15.06 24.34 23.22
CA HIS A 560 -15.87 24.88 24.29
C HIS A 560 -15.44 26.31 24.60
#